data_AF-B3S7G5-F1
#
_entry.id   AF-B3S7G5-F1
#
_cell.length_a   1.000
_cell.length_b   1.000
_cell.length_c   1.000
_cell.angle_alpha   90.00
_cell.angle_beta   90.00
_cell.angle_gamma   90.00
#
_symmetry.space_group_name_H-M   'P 1'
#
loop_
_entity.id
_entity.type
_entity.pdbx_description
1 polymer ?
#
loop_
_entity_poly.entity_id
_entity_poly.type
_entity_poly.pdbx_seq_one_letter_code
_entity_poly.pdbx_strand_id
1 'polypeptide(L)'
;MESNDSDKDSVPSCVDLFYYWRRCSSSINQFRFYYIYGTFRDCSEHMTSFRKCMSYKTTKSEETKQQLLESQAKIKEDAKKLIGNSNPVWKLREKPPADWNRYNNDEFSKSS
;
A
#
# COMPACT_ATOMS: atom_id res chain seq x y z
N MET A 1 -10.53 5.98 -2.52
CA MET A 1 -9.62 7.00 -3.07
C MET A 1 -9.37 6.62 -4.51
N GLU A 2 -10.26 7.03 -5.41
CA GLU A 2 -10.05 6.92 -6.87
C GLU A 2 -8.81 7.73 -7.24
N SER A 3 -7.79 7.07 -7.78
CA SER A 3 -6.68 7.73 -8.45
C SER A 3 -7.05 7.96 -9.91
N ASN A 4 -7.22 9.22 -10.31
CA ASN A 4 -7.40 9.62 -11.70
C ASN A 4 -6.25 9.11 -12.58
N ASP A 5 -6.57 8.59 -13.76
CA ASP A 5 -5.65 7.90 -14.68
C ASP A 5 -4.65 8.84 -15.39
N SER A 6 -4.82 10.16 -15.26
CA SER A 6 -4.03 11.19 -15.94
C SER A 6 -2.66 11.50 -15.30
N ASP A 7 -2.27 10.81 -14.23
CA ASP A 7 -1.08 11.12 -13.41
C ASP A 7 -0.02 9.99 -13.43
N LYS A 8 -0.08 9.09 -14.43
CA LYS A 8 0.84 7.93 -14.52
C LYS A 8 2.29 8.32 -14.86
N ASP A 9 2.50 9.44 -15.55
CA ASP A 9 3.82 9.91 -16.00
C ASP A 9 4.37 11.08 -15.18
N SER A 10 3.61 11.53 -14.18
CA SER A 10 3.99 12.65 -13.33
C SER A 10 4.97 12.19 -12.25
N VAL A 11 6.06 12.93 -12.11
CA VAL A 11 7.03 12.70 -11.05
C VAL A 11 6.37 13.07 -9.72
N PRO A 12 6.26 12.14 -8.75
CA PRO A 12 5.71 12.46 -7.44
C PRO A 12 6.55 13.50 -6.73
N SER A 13 5.95 14.30 -5.85
CA SER A 13 6.67 15.30 -5.08
C SER A 13 7.78 14.63 -4.23
N CYS A 14 8.96 15.26 -4.15
CA CYS A 14 10.03 14.74 -3.29
C CYS A 14 9.61 14.66 -1.82
N VAL A 15 8.65 15.48 -1.39
CA VAL A 15 8.07 15.43 -0.04
C VAL A 15 7.29 14.13 0.17
N ASP A 16 6.53 13.68 -0.83
CA ASP A 16 5.81 12.41 -0.75
C ASP A 16 6.77 11.22 -0.70
N LEU A 17 7.81 11.25 -1.54
CA LEU A 17 8.88 10.23 -1.52
C LEU A 17 9.57 10.14 -0.15
N PHE A 18 9.81 11.29 0.48
CA PHE A 18 10.32 11.34 1.85
C PHE A 18 9.33 10.72 2.84
N TYR A 19 8.04 11.04 2.75
CA TYR A 19 7.02 10.45 3.62
C TYR A 19 6.91 8.93 3.45
N TYR A 20 7.01 8.40 2.22
CA TYR A 20 7.04 6.96 1.97
C TYR A 20 8.25 6.29 2.63
N TRP A 21 9.44 6.87 2.46
CA TRP A 21 10.65 6.38 3.12
C TRP A 21 10.51 6.42 4.65
N ARG A 22 10.08 7.55 5.21
CA ARG A 22 9.89 7.72 6.66
C ARG A 22 8.89 6.71 7.22
N ARG A 23 7.79 6.46 6.50
CA ARG A 23 6.80 5.45 6.88
C ARG A 23 7.40 4.06 6.88
N CYS A 24 8.18 3.69 5.86
CA CYS A 24 8.88 2.41 5.81
C CYS A 24 9.89 2.26 6.96
N SER A 25 10.69 3.28 7.21
CA SER A 25 11.75 3.26 8.23
C SER A 25 11.26 3.46 9.67
N SER A 26 9.98 3.78 9.87
CA SER A 26 9.43 4.04 11.20
C SER A 26 9.55 2.79 12.08
N SER A 27 10.05 2.98 13.31
CA SER A 27 10.30 1.88 14.26
C SER A 27 9.08 0.99 14.47
N ILE A 28 7.87 1.58 14.60
CA ILE A 28 6.62 0.83 14.78
C ILE A 28 6.35 -0.09 13.58
N ASN A 29 6.55 0.41 12.36
CA ASN A 29 6.33 -0.39 11.15
C ASN A 29 7.39 -1.48 10.99
N GLN A 30 8.64 -1.18 11.35
CA GLN A 30 9.74 -2.16 11.35
C GLN A 30 9.53 -3.26 12.39
N PHE A 31 9.12 -2.93 13.62
CA PHE A 31 8.77 -3.92 14.64
C PHE A 31 7.60 -4.80 14.21
N ARG A 32 6.54 -4.22 13.62
CA ARG A 32 5.42 -5.00 13.10
C ARG A 32 5.85 -5.96 11.99
N PHE A 33 6.70 -5.49 11.07
CA PHE A 33 7.22 -6.31 9.99
C PHE A 33 8.09 -7.45 10.53
N TYR A 34 8.96 -7.16 11.50
CA TYR A 34 9.77 -8.17 12.20
C TYR A 34 8.90 -9.19 12.94
N TYR A 35 7.83 -8.76 13.61
CA TYR A 35 6.91 -9.67 14.30
C TYR A 35 6.24 -10.67 13.35
N ILE A 36 5.86 -10.25 12.14
CA ILE A 36 5.16 -11.10 11.16
C ILE A 36 6.14 -12.00 10.40
N TYR A 37 7.27 -11.43 9.95
CA TYR A 37 8.17 -12.09 8.98
C TYR A 37 9.53 -12.50 9.57
N GLY A 38 9.85 -12.10 10.81
CA GLY A 38 11.12 -12.43 11.47
C GLY A 38 12.33 -11.65 10.96
N THR A 39 12.14 -10.69 10.07
CA THR A 39 13.21 -9.90 9.44
C THR A 39 12.87 -8.42 9.45
N PHE A 40 13.86 -7.53 9.40
CA PHE A 40 13.62 -6.11 9.15
C PHE A 40 13.39 -5.86 7.66
N ARG A 41 12.54 -4.88 7.33
CA ARG A 41 12.25 -4.54 5.94
C ARG A 41 13.34 -3.64 5.39
N ASP A 42 13.88 -3.99 4.23
CA ASP A 42 14.76 -3.08 3.50
C ASP A 42 13.96 -1.89 2.92
N CYS A 43 14.31 -0.68 3.38
CA CYS A 43 13.72 0.59 2.93
C CYS A 43 14.67 1.38 2.01
N SER A 44 15.77 0.77 1.58
CA SER A 44 16.80 1.38 0.73
C SER A 44 16.24 1.88 -0.60
N GLU A 45 15.28 1.17 -1.19
CA GLU A 45 14.63 1.55 -2.46
C GLU A 45 13.89 2.90 -2.35
N HIS A 46 13.16 3.11 -1.26
CA HIS A 46 12.46 4.38 -1.00
C HIS A 46 13.44 5.52 -0.73
N MET A 47 14.53 5.25 0.00
CA MET A 47 15.59 6.24 0.23
C MET A 47 16.26 6.66 -1.08
N THR A 48 16.56 5.70 -1.95
CA THR A 48 17.19 5.93 -3.26
C THR A 48 16.27 6.76 -4.15
N SER A 49 14.96 6.47 -4.15
CA SER A 49 13.96 7.26 -4.87
C SER A 49 13.93 8.72 -4.40
N PHE A 50 13.95 8.94 -3.07
CA PHE A 50 14.01 10.29 -2.50
C PHE A 50 15.29 11.03 -2.92
N ARG A 51 16.46 10.37 -2.84
CA ARG A 51 17.74 10.96 -3.27
C ARG A 51 17.73 11.33 -4.75
N LYS A 52 17.25 10.44 -5.62
CA LYS A 52 17.10 10.72 -7.06
C LYS A 52 16.21 11.93 -7.31
N CYS A 53 15.10 12.08 -6.59
CA CYS A 53 14.23 13.24 -6.71
C CYS A 53 14.93 14.55 -6.31
N MET A 54 15.74 14.52 -5.24
CA MET A 54 16.54 15.67 -4.83
C MET A 54 17.60 16.03 -5.87
N SER A 55 18.29 15.03 -6.43
CA SER A 55 19.26 15.22 -7.53
C SER A 55 18.61 15.74 -8.81
N TYR A 56 17.40 15.29 -9.13
CA TYR A 56 16.63 15.81 -10.26
C TYR A 56 16.27 17.29 -10.04
N LYS A 57 15.89 17.69 -8.83
CA LYS A 57 15.60 19.10 -8.53
C LYS A 57 16.81 20.01 -8.70
N THR A 58 18.02 19.53 -8.42
CA THR A 58 19.26 20.31 -8.55
C THR A 58 19.78 20.34 -9.98
N THR A 59 19.77 19.21 -10.68
CA THR A 59 20.37 19.07 -12.03
C THR A 59 19.38 19.28 -13.17
N LYS A 60 18.07 19.09 -12.93
CA LYS A 60 16.99 19.06 -13.94
C LYS A 60 17.27 18.13 -15.12
N SER A 61 18.06 17.07 -14.90
CA SER A 61 18.44 16.12 -15.96
C SER A 61 17.27 15.17 -16.29
N GLU A 62 16.95 15.02 -17.57
CA GLU A 62 15.91 14.11 -18.06
C GLU A 62 16.25 12.63 -17.77
N GLU A 63 17.55 12.28 -17.76
CA GLU A 63 18.01 10.92 -17.43
C GLU A 63 17.65 10.55 -15.99
N THR A 64 17.85 11.49 -15.04
CA THR A 64 17.54 11.26 -13.62
C THR A 64 16.02 11.12 -13.39
N LYS A 65 15.22 11.79 -14.21
CA LYS A 65 13.76 11.67 -14.20
C LYS A 65 13.30 10.31 -14.70
N GLN A 66 13.85 9.82 -15.81
CA GLN A 66 13.53 8.49 -16.34
C GLN A 66 13.88 7.39 -15.33
N GLN A 67 15.10 7.43 -14.77
CA GLN A 67 15.53 6.48 -13.73
C GLN A 67 14.69 6.53 -12.44
N LEU A 68 14.07 7.67 -12.14
CA LEU A 68 13.14 7.81 -11.02
C LEU A 68 11.80 7.15 -11.35
N LEU A 69 11.23 7.44 -12.52
CA LEU A 69 9.96 6.86 -12.98
C LEU A 69 10.03 5.32 -13.05
N GLU A 70 11.12 4.78 -13.58
CA GLU A 70 11.37 3.33 -13.62
C GLU A 70 11.37 2.70 -12.22
N SER A 71 12.07 3.33 -11.27
CA SER A 71 12.11 2.84 -9.88
C SER A 71 10.73 2.90 -9.21
N GLN A 72 9.93 3.92 -9.51
CA GLN A 72 8.57 4.06 -9.00
C GLN A 72 7.63 3.02 -9.61
N ALA A 73 7.79 2.72 -10.91
CA ALA A 73 7.03 1.68 -11.59
C ALA A 73 7.30 0.31 -10.95
N LYS A 74 8.57 -0.03 -10.72
CA LYS A 74 8.97 -1.27 -10.03
C LYS A 74 8.32 -1.40 -8.64
N ILE A 75 8.40 -0.35 -7.82
CA ILE A 75 7.79 -0.34 -6.47
C ILE A 75 6.27 -0.56 -6.55
N LYS A 76 5.59 0.07 -7.52
CA LYS A 76 4.14 -0.10 -7.73
C LYS A 76 3.81 -1.54 -8.17
N GLU A 77 4.61 -2.13 -9.05
CA GLU A 77 4.42 -3.53 -9.46
C GLU A 77 4.62 -4.51 -8.32
N ASP A 78 5.65 -4.33 -7.51
CA ASP A 78 5.91 -5.20 -6.36
C ASP A 78 4.81 -5.06 -5.30
N ALA A 79 4.29 -3.85 -5.09
CA ALA A 79 3.11 -3.64 -4.26
C ALA A 79 1.86 -4.37 -4.80
N LYS A 80 1.65 -4.38 -6.12
CA LYS A 80 0.54 -5.13 -6.76
C LYS A 80 0.70 -6.64 -6.56
N LYS A 81 1.92 -7.18 -6.70
CA LYS A 81 2.20 -8.61 -6.45
C LYS A 81 1.86 -8.99 -5.01
N LEU A 82 2.24 -8.16 -4.05
CA LEU A 82 1.94 -8.41 -2.63
C LEU A 82 0.43 -8.45 -2.33
N ILE A 83 -0.36 -7.57 -2.98
CA ILE A 83 -1.83 -7.56 -2.82
C ILE A 83 -2.47 -8.73 -3.59
N GLY A 84 -1.97 -9.03 -4.79
CA GLY A 84 -2.50 -10.04 -5.70
C GLY A 84 -2.18 -11.50 -5.35
N ASN A 85 -1.19 -11.75 -4.48
CA ASN A 85 -0.82 -13.12 -4.09
C ASN A 85 -1.83 -13.82 -3.16
N SER A 86 -2.88 -13.11 -2.71
CA SER A 86 -3.98 -13.74 -1.99
C SER A 86 -5.06 -14.20 -2.98
N ASN A 87 -5.03 -15.49 -3.35
CA ASN A 87 -6.23 -16.10 -3.91
C ASN A 87 -7.36 -15.93 -2.87
N PRO A 88 -8.53 -15.39 -3.23
CA PRO A 88 -9.62 -15.23 -2.28
C PRO A 88 -10.06 -16.62 -1.81
N VAL A 89 -9.64 -17.02 -0.62
CA VAL A 89 -10.09 -18.28 0.02
C VAL A 89 -11.59 -18.19 0.32
N TRP A 90 -12.10 -16.98 0.53
CA TRP A 90 -13.49 -16.70 0.82
C TRP A 90 -14.23 -16.25 -0.44
N LYS A 91 -15.32 -16.94 -0.77
CA LYS A 91 -16.27 -16.48 -1.80
C LYS A 91 -17.19 -15.41 -1.20
N LEU A 92 -17.52 -14.40 -2.00
CA LEU A 92 -18.53 -13.42 -1.62
C LEU A 92 -19.87 -14.13 -1.39
N ARG A 93 -20.51 -13.89 -0.25
CA ARG A 93 -21.82 -14.46 0.06
C ARG A 93 -22.91 -13.65 -0.63
N GLU A 94 -23.84 -14.31 -1.30
CA GLU A 94 -25.00 -13.66 -1.92
C GLU A 94 -26.10 -13.32 -0.91
N LYS A 95 -26.22 -14.11 0.17
CA LYS A 95 -27.23 -13.94 1.22
C LYS A 95 -26.62 -14.16 2.59
N PRO A 96 -27.14 -13.47 3.64
CA PRO A 96 -26.72 -13.72 5.01
C PRO A 96 -27.07 -15.16 5.44
N PRO A 97 -26.31 -15.77 6.36
CA PRO A 97 -26.65 -17.06 6.95
C PRO A 97 -28.05 -17.05 7.57
N ALA A 98 -28.80 -18.16 7.53
CA ALA A 98 -30.20 -18.20 7.99
C ALA A 98 -30.40 -17.76 9.46
N ASP A 99 -29.35 -17.90 10.25
CA ASP A 99 -29.26 -17.60 11.67
C ASP A 99 -28.69 -16.22 12.00
N TRP A 100 -28.44 -15.37 11.01
CA TRP A 100 -27.78 -14.08 11.26
C TRP A 100 -28.54 -13.18 12.26
N ASN A 101 -29.85 -13.38 12.43
CA ASN A 101 -30.75 -12.53 13.24
C ASN A 101 -31.44 -13.27 14.41
N ARG A 102 -30.89 -14.37 14.93
CA ARG A 102 -31.57 -15.19 15.95
C ARG A 102 -32.07 -14.39 17.18
N TYR A 103 -31.28 -13.42 17.66
CA TYR A 103 -31.63 -12.65 18.87
C TYR A 103 -32.91 -11.82 18.73
N ASN A 104 -33.21 -11.31 17.55
CA ASN A 104 -34.41 -10.49 17.33
C ASN A 104 -35.69 -11.32 17.17
N ASN A 105 -35.58 -12.61 16.84
CA ASN A 105 -36.73 -13.51 16.70
C ASN A 105 -37.20 -14.05 18.07
N ASP A 106 -36.27 -14.26 19.00
CA ASP A 106 -36.57 -14.76 20.34
C ASP A 106 -37.34 -13.71 21.18
N GLU A 107 -37.10 -12.42 20.94
CA GLU A 107 -37.79 -11.32 21.61
C GLU A 107 -39.25 -11.19 21.16
N PHE A 108 -39.53 -11.44 19.88
CA PHE A 108 -40.88 -11.43 19.30
C PHE A 108 -41.75 -12.62 19.78
N SER A 109 -41.13 -13.76 20.09
CA SER A 109 -41.82 -14.95 20.61
C SER A 109 -42.24 -14.83 22.08
N LYS A 110 -41.62 -13.91 22.84
CA LYS A 110 -41.90 -13.69 24.27
C LYS A 110 -42.90 -12.56 24.53
N SER A 111 -43.25 -11.78 23.51
CA SER A 111 -44.20 -10.67 23.60
C SER A 111 -45.59 -10.99 23.06
N SER A 112 -45.89 -12.26 22.77
CA SER A 112 -47.17 -12.70 22.19
C SER A 112 -47.89 -13.73 23.06
#